data_AF-A0A4Y1MRT2-F1
#
_entry.id   AF-A0A4Y1MRT2-F1
#
_cell.length_a   1.000
_cell.length_b   1.000
_cell.length_c   1.000
_cell.angle_alpha   90.00
_cell.angle_beta   90.00
_cell.angle_gamma   90.00
#
_symmetry.space_group_name_H-M   'P 1'
#
loop_
_entity.id
_entity.type
_entity.pdbx_description
1 polymer ?
#
loop_
_entity_poly.entity_id
_entity_poly.type
_entity_poly.pdbx_seq_one_letter_code
_entity_poly.pdbx_strand_id
1 'polypeptide(L)'
;MVTYKAIEEHFASLPHTEVAHFNDVAGRDQWGKVRNLFVIGRPLPHPEAIREIAAALTGQPVVIENSQKETRAIRLADGTGRPIEVRTFDNETAEAVRAAITDAEVIQAIGRARGVNRTADDPVNVWLMADVVTPLVVESVHDWRDLCPGQVDRMACRGLLLTSPADAAAVFPDLFPSQDAARMALKRAGEPSIRTSPYRYLIIKECSVALVEVIYRKEGAGQTRKTAWVREDRLPGLLEWLEERLGRLAHYSAPVPPHPDEEEDFAPAAEPVGEGPPAERPSDAEGSPTHYARASEGVSETRVPENNWAEGASAAVMRPTEEDPPEAWEPPPADPSEWEWEITAHD
;
A
#
# COMPACT_ATOMS: atom_id res chain seq x y z
N MET A 1 12.43 -8.99 -4.17
CA MET A 1 11.24 -9.22 -3.34
C MET A 1 11.49 -10.41 -2.45
N VAL A 2 11.09 -10.34 -1.17
CA VAL A 2 11.20 -11.42 -0.19
C VAL A 2 9.80 -11.84 0.25
N THR A 3 9.47 -13.12 0.16
CA THR A 3 8.14 -13.63 0.52
C THR A 3 8.17 -15.09 1.02
N TYR A 4 7.03 -15.79 1.03
CA TYR A 4 7.00 -17.22 1.35
C TYR A 4 7.37 -18.05 0.12
N LYS A 5 8.12 -19.13 0.36
CA LYS A 5 8.52 -20.09 -0.68
C LYS A 5 7.34 -20.57 -1.53
N ALA A 6 6.20 -20.83 -0.91
CA ALA A 6 5.01 -21.36 -1.58
C ALA A 6 4.38 -20.41 -2.62
N ILE A 7 4.69 -19.11 -2.59
CA ILE A 7 4.09 -18.12 -3.50
C ILE A 7 5.14 -17.38 -4.33
N GLU A 8 6.39 -17.83 -4.35
CA GLU A 8 7.44 -17.20 -5.16
C GLU A 8 7.08 -17.21 -6.65
N GLU A 9 6.50 -18.32 -7.13
CA GLU A 9 6.13 -18.52 -8.53
C GLU A 9 5.09 -17.51 -9.02
N HIS A 10 4.20 -17.04 -8.15
CA HIS A 10 3.19 -16.01 -8.48
C HIS A 10 3.82 -14.69 -8.90
N PHE A 11 5.09 -14.49 -8.58
CA PHE A 11 5.83 -13.28 -8.86
C PHE A 11 6.93 -13.44 -9.90
N ALA A 12 7.19 -14.67 -10.36
CA ALA A 12 8.26 -14.97 -11.30
C ALA A 12 8.10 -14.25 -12.65
N SER A 13 6.85 -13.92 -13.04
CA SER A 13 6.54 -13.22 -14.27
C SER A 13 6.70 -11.70 -14.20
N LEU A 14 7.04 -11.14 -13.04
CA LEU A 14 7.22 -9.69 -12.90
C LEU A 14 8.55 -9.25 -13.53
N PRO A 15 8.53 -8.28 -14.46
CA PRO A 15 9.75 -7.80 -15.10
C PRO A 15 10.67 -7.13 -14.07
N HIS A 16 11.99 -7.24 -14.29
CA HIS A 16 13.02 -6.64 -13.44
C HIS A 16 12.90 -6.98 -11.95
N THR A 17 12.32 -8.13 -11.62
CA THR A 17 12.06 -8.55 -10.25
C THR A 17 12.82 -9.83 -9.95
N GLU A 18 13.75 -9.76 -8.99
CA GLU A 18 14.29 -10.95 -8.33
C GLU A 18 13.42 -11.33 -7.15
N VAL A 19 13.12 -12.61 -7.00
CA VAL A 19 12.31 -13.17 -5.90
C VAL A 19 13.18 -14.07 -5.03
N ALA A 20 12.99 -13.97 -3.72
CA ALA A 20 13.58 -14.85 -2.72
C ALA A 20 12.56 -15.09 -1.59
N HIS A 21 12.87 -16.04 -0.70
CA HIS A 21 12.01 -16.37 0.43
C HIS A 21 12.73 -16.25 1.76
N PHE A 22 11.93 -16.07 2.81
CA PHE A 22 12.43 -16.08 4.20
C PHE A 22 13.23 -17.35 4.50
N ASN A 23 14.26 -17.22 5.32
CA ASN A 23 15.27 -18.23 5.65
C ASN A 23 16.28 -18.56 4.53
N ASP A 24 16.09 -18.03 3.31
CA ASP A 24 16.99 -18.21 2.16
C ASP A 24 17.55 -16.87 1.63
N VAL A 25 17.50 -15.84 2.48
CA VAL A 25 18.13 -14.53 2.20
C VAL A 25 19.44 -14.33 2.96
N ALA A 26 19.68 -15.13 4.00
CA ALA A 26 20.90 -15.07 4.80
C ALA A 26 22.14 -15.36 3.94
N GLY A 27 23.20 -14.56 4.12
CA GLY A 27 24.46 -14.74 3.40
C GLY A 27 24.46 -14.28 1.94
N ARG A 28 23.31 -13.85 1.38
CA ARG A 28 23.22 -13.30 0.03
C ARG A 28 23.52 -11.80 0.03
N ASP A 29 24.28 -11.35 -0.98
CA ASP A 29 24.74 -9.95 -1.10
C ASP A 29 24.35 -9.25 -2.41
N GLN A 30 23.67 -9.95 -3.31
CA GLN A 30 23.34 -9.41 -4.63
C GLN A 30 22.34 -8.24 -4.62
N TRP A 31 21.59 -8.04 -3.52
CA TRP A 31 20.53 -7.03 -3.42
C TRP A 31 20.97 -5.69 -2.83
N GLY A 32 22.27 -5.50 -2.59
CA GLY A 32 22.80 -4.29 -1.97
C GLY A 32 22.63 -2.99 -2.79
N LYS A 33 22.18 -3.08 -4.05
CA LYS A 33 21.99 -1.94 -4.98
C LYS A 33 20.57 -1.82 -5.55
N VAL A 34 19.59 -2.54 -5.02
CA VAL A 34 18.20 -2.44 -5.50
C VAL A 34 17.60 -1.06 -5.18
N ARG A 35 16.74 -0.55 -6.07
CA ARG A 35 15.97 0.69 -5.87
C ARG A 35 14.73 0.48 -5.00
N ASN A 36 14.08 -0.69 -5.15
CA ASN A 36 12.88 -1.06 -4.40
C ASN A 36 13.06 -2.44 -3.79
N LEU A 37 12.74 -2.58 -2.51
CA LEU A 37 12.65 -3.85 -1.81
C LEU A 37 11.22 -4.04 -1.30
N PHE A 38 10.58 -5.13 -1.73
CA PHE A 38 9.28 -5.56 -1.20
C PHE A 38 9.50 -6.76 -0.28
N VAL A 39 9.02 -6.66 0.96
CA VAL A 39 9.00 -7.74 1.96
C VAL A 39 7.54 -8.05 2.24
N ILE A 40 7.08 -9.21 1.77
CA ILE A 40 5.67 -9.61 1.82
C ILE A 40 5.50 -10.76 2.80
N GLY A 41 4.78 -10.49 3.89
CA GLY A 41 4.56 -11.43 4.98
C GLY A 41 5.69 -11.44 6.01
N ARG A 42 5.67 -12.48 6.85
CA ARG A 42 6.63 -12.72 7.93
C ARG A 42 6.65 -14.20 8.29
N PRO A 43 7.77 -14.79 8.71
CA PRO A 43 7.77 -16.14 9.25
C PRO A 43 6.82 -16.24 10.45
N LEU A 44 5.91 -17.22 10.42
CA LEU A 44 4.99 -17.52 11.51
C LEU A 44 5.23 -18.96 11.96
N PRO A 45 6.14 -19.18 12.92
CA PRO A 45 6.40 -20.53 13.42
C PRO A 45 5.17 -21.08 14.16
N HIS A 46 4.95 -22.39 14.03
CA HIS A 46 3.91 -23.07 14.80
C HIS A 46 4.21 -22.96 16.31
N PRO A 47 3.21 -22.76 17.19
CA PRO A 47 3.45 -22.63 18.63
C PRO A 47 4.24 -23.80 19.25
N GLU A 48 4.10 -25.00 18.71
CA GLU A 48 4.86 -26.17 19.14
C GLU A 48 6.36 -26.04 18.84
N ALA A 49 6.74 -25.56 17.65
CA ALA A 49 8.14 -25.32 17.31
C ALA A 49 8.76 -24.25 18.22
N ILE A 50 7.98 -23.22 18.58
CA ILE A 50 8.40 -22.20 19.57
C ILE A 50 8.65 -22.86 20.92
N ARG A 51 7.74 -23.74 21.36
CA ARG A 51 7.85 -24.48 22.62
C ARG A 51 9.11 -25.32 22.69
N GLU A 52 9.38 -26.10 21.64
CA GLU A 52 10.55 -26.96 21.56
C GLU A 52 11.85 -26.16 21.61
N ILE A 53 11.95 -25.08 20.84
CA ILE A 53 13.14 -24.21 20.85
C ILE A 53 13.29 -23.54 22.22
N ALA A 54 12.22 -23.02 22.80
CA ALA A 54 12.24 -22.36 24.11
C ALA A 54 12.64 -23.34 25.23
N ALA A 55 12.12 -24.57 25.21
CA ALA A 55 12.49 -25.61 26.16
C ALA A 55 13.94 -26.06 25.99
N ALA A 56 14.42 -26.19 24.76
CA ALA A 56 15.81 -26.51 24.46
C ALA A 56 16.79 -25.42 24.95
N LEU A 57 16.43 -24.13 24.81
CA LEU A 57 17.25 -23.01 25.24
C LEU A 57 17.31 -22.86 26.76
N THR A 58 16.22 -23.15 27.47
CA THR A 58 16.12 -22.96 28.93
C THR A 58 16.41 -24.23 29.73
N GLY A 59 16.36 -25.40 29.09
CA GLY A 59 16.43 -26.70 29.76
C GLY A 59 15.21 -26.98 30.66
N GLN A 60 14.11 -26.23 30.51
CA GLN A 60 12.89 -26.35 31.30
C GLN A 60 11.67 -26.48 30.39
N PRO A 61 10.60 -27.18 30.81
CA PRO A 61 9.34 -27.15 30.09
C PRO A 61 8.79 -25.73 30.00
N VAL A 62 8.53 -25.26 28.78
CA VAL A 62 7.90 -23.96 28.55
C VAL A 62 6.42 -24.18 28.28
N VAL A 63 5.58 -23.66 29.17
CA VAL A 63 4.12 -23.64 28.96
C VAL A 63 3.81 -22.44 28.08
N ILE A 64 3.25 -22.72 26.90
CA ILE A 64 2.79 -21.73 25.95
C ILE A 64 1.27 -21.80 25.95
N GLU A 65 0.62 -20.78 26.50
CA GLU A 65 -0.81 -20.54 26.27
C GLU A 65 -1.04 -20.06 24.83
N ASN A 66 -2.31 -19.88 24.46
CA ASN A 66 -2.64 -19.38 23.12
C ASN A 66 -1.97 -18.03 22.85
N SER A 67 -1.62 -17.77 21.58
CA SER A 67 -1.12 -16.46 21.18
C SER A 67 -2.15 -15.38 21.51
N GLN A 68 -1.73 -14.29 22.11
CA GLN A 68 -2.57 -13.14 22.40
C GLN A 68 -2.35 -12.03 21.37
N LYS A 69 -3.25 -11.05 21.38
CA LYS A 69 -3.09 -9.81 20.62
C LYS A 69 -2.60 -8.71 21.54
N GLU A 70 -1.54 -8.03 21.12
CA GLU A 70 -1.00 -6.86 21.79
C GLU A 70 -1.03 -5.67 20.82
N THR A 71 -1.42 -4.49 21.31
CA THR A 71 -1.31 -3.25 20.54
C THR A 71 0.10 -2.69 20.70
N ARG A 72 0.86 -2.61 19.60
CA ARG A 72 2.18 -1.97 19.54
C ARG A 72 2.17 -0.79 18.58
N ALA A 73 3.05 0.18 18.79
CA ALA A 73 3.11 1.39 17.96
C ALA A 73 4.29 1.36 16.98
N ILE A 74 4.01 1.55 15.69
CA ILE A 74 5.01 1.84 14.66
C ILE A 74 5.41 3.31 14.78
N ARG A 75 6.72 3.59 14.72
CA ARG A 75 7.25 4.96 14.77
C ARG A 75 7.24 5.58 13.37
N LEU A 76 6.59 6.74 13.24
CA LEU A 76 6.52 7.52 12.01
C LEU A 76 7.61 8.60 11.96
N ALA A 77 8.03 8.99 10.75
CA ALA A 77 9.07 10.00 10.53
C ALA A 77 8.71 11.39 11.05
N ASP A 78 7.41 11.69 11.17
CA ASP A 78 6.90 12.92 11.77
C ASP A 78 6.94 12.93 13.32
N GLY A 79 7.49 11.87 13.93
CA GLY A 79 7.60 11.69 15.38
C GLY A 79 6.35 11.10 16.04
N THR A 80 5.27 10.85 15.29
CA THR A 80 4.05 10.23 15.80
C THR A 80 4.14 8.70 15.81
N GLY A 81 3.16 8.05 16.43
CA GLY A 81 3.03 6.59 16.48
C GLY A 81 1.73 6.11 15.86
N ARG A 82 1.80 5.05 15.03
CA ARG A 82 0.61 4.36 14.51
C ARG A 82 0.43 3.03 15.26
N PRO A 83 -0.67 2.85 16.02
CA PRO A 83 -0.93 1.57 16.68
C PRO A 83 -1.31 0.49 15.65
N ILE A 84 -0.79 -0.71 15.84
CA ILE A 84 -1.19 -1.93 15.13
C ILE A 84 -1.38 -3.08 16.13
N GLU A 85 -2.25 -4.03 15.79
CA GLU A 85 -2.36 -5.28 16.54
C GLU A 85 -1.28 -6.26 16.08
N VAL A 86 -0.51 -6.80 17.01
CA VAL A 86 0.47 -7.87 16.76
C VAL A 86 0.14 -9.11 17.59
N ARG A 87 0.58 -10.28 17.12
CA ARG A 87 0.44 -11.53 17.87
C ARG A 87 1.68 -11.78 18.71
N THR A 88 1.48 -12.10 19.98
CA THR A 88 2.56 -12.28 20.97
C THR A 88 2.25 -13.43 21.91
N PHE A 89 3.24 -13.83 22.70
CA PHE A 89 3.07 -14.80 23.79
C PHE A 89 3.29 -14.13 25.15
N ASP A 90 2.52 -14.54 26.16
CA ASP A 90 2.72 -14.10 27.56
C ASP A 90 4.04 -14.61 28.14
N ASN A 91 4.46 -15.81 27.75
CA ASN A 91 5.73 -16.36 28.20
C ASN A 91 6.89 -15.62 27.52
N GLU A 92 7.72 -14.94 28.31
CA GLU A 92 8.83 -14.12 27.82
C GLU A 92 9.84 -14.89 26.95
N THR A 93 10.13 -16.15 27.28
CA THR A 93 11.05 -16.97 26.48
C THR A 93 10.41 -17.34 25.14
N ALA A 94 9.15 -17.74 25.15
CA ALA A 94 8.42 -18.04 23.92
C ALA A 94 8.29 -16.79 23.02
N GLU A 95 8.01 -15.63 23.59
CA GLU A 95 7.96 -14.36 22.85
C GLU A 95 9.33 -13.97 22.31
N ALA A 96 10.41 -14.17 23.07
CA ALA A 96 11.77 -13.94 22.58
C ALA A 96 12.12 -14.85 21.38
N VAL A 97 11.74 -16.13 21.45
CA VAL A 97 11.90 -17.07 20.33
C VAL A 97 11.04 -16.66 19.13
N ARG A 98 9.77 -16.29 19.34
CA ARG A 98 8.88 -15.78 18.29
C ARG A 98 9.47 -14.54 17.63
N ALA A 99 9.91 -13.56 18.41
CA ALA A 99 10.51 -12.33 17.90
C ALA A 99 11.82 -12.61 17.12
N ALA A 100 12.63 -13.56 17.58
CA ALA A 100 13.85 -13.96 16.89
C ALA A 100 13.57 -14.65 15.53
N ILE A 101 12.49 -15.43 15.42
CA ILE A 101 12.14 -16.12 14.17
C ILE A 101 11.37 -15.18 13.22
N THR A 102 10.43 -14.38 13.75
CA THR A 102 9.53 -13.54 12.95
C THR A 102 10.14 -12.18 12.68
N ASP A 103 10.43 -11.41 13.74
CA ASP A 103 10.72 -9.98 13.63
C ASP A 103 12.16 -9.79 13.13
N ALA A 104 13.11 -10.58 13.66
CA ALA A 104 14.50 -10.51 13.24
C ALA A 104 14.71 -10.96 11.78
N GLU A 105 13.95 -11.93 11.29
CA GLU A 105 14.04 -12.36 9.90
C GLU A 105 13.49 -11.29 8.93
N VAL A 106 12.41 -10.59 9.30
CA VAL A 106 11.94 -9.42 8.54
C VAL A 106 13.01 -8.32 8.53
N ILE A 107 13.60 -8.01 9.69
CA ILE A 107 14.68 -7.01 9.78
C ILE A 107 15.88 -7.45 8.93
N GLN A 108 16.20 -8.74 8.93
CA GLN A 108 17.28 -9.29 8.12
C GLN A 108 17.00 -9.12 6.63
N ALA A 109 15.77 -9.42 6.18
CA ALA A 109 15.34 -9.23 4.79
C ALA A 109 15.46 -7.76 4.38
N ILE A 110 15.00 -6.82 5.22
CA ILE A 110 15.16 -5.38 4.99
C ILE A 110 16.65 -4.99 4.88
N GLY A 111 17.48 -5.54 5.77
CA GLY A 111 18.93 -5.28 5.79
C GLY A 111 19.65 -5.66 4.49
N ARG A 112 19.10 -6.56 3.68
CA ARG A 112 19.71 -6.97 2.40
C ARG A 112 19.74 -5.86 1.36
N ALA A 113 18.85 -4.88 1.46
CA ALA A 113 18.90 -3.68 0.60
C ALA A 113 20.07 -2.73 0.94
N ARG A 114 20.73 -2.94 2.10
CA ARG A 114 21.80 -2.08 2.62
C ARG A 114 21.43 -0.60 2.70
N GLY A 115 20.17 -0.31 3.04
CA GLY A 115 19.62 1.06 3.05
C GLY A 115 20.41 2.06 3.88
N VAL A 116 21.06 1.62 4.97
CA VAL A 116 21.91 2.47 5.83
C VAL A 116 23.13 3.03 5.08
N ASN A 117 23.63 2.31 4.06
CA ASN A 117 24.79 2.73 3.27
C ASN A 117 24.40 3.59 2.05
N ARG A 118 23.12 3.90 1.88
CA ARG A 118 22.58 4.64 0.74
C ARG A 118 22.52 6.14 1.01
N THR A 119 22.56 6.92 -0.06
CA THR A 119 22.42 8.39 -0.02
C THR A 119 21.13 8.82 -0.70
N ALA A 120 20.85 10.12 -0.69
CA ALA A 120 19.74 10.69 -1.46
C ALA A 120 19.86 10.45 -2.97
N ASP A 121 21.09 10.30 -3.49
CA ASP A 121 21.35 10.06 -4.92
C ASP A 121 21.22 8.59 -5.33
N ASP A 122 21.25 7.66 -4.37
CA ASP A 122 21.02 6.23 -4.58
C ASP A 122 20.10 5.66 -3.48
N PRO A 123 18.84 6.14 -3.36
CA PRO A 123 17.99 5.72 -2.26
C PRO A 123 17.42 4.32 -2.49
N VAL A 124 16.99 3.65 -1.42
CA VAL A 124 16.16 2.44 -1.51
C VAL A 124 14.82 2.64 -0.85
N ASN A 125 13.75 2.29 -1.56
CA ASN A 125 12.39 2.27 -1.02
C ASN A 125 12.09 0.87 -0.49
N VAL A 126 11.69 0.77 0.79
CA VAL A 126 11.35 -0.50 1.42
C VAL A 126 9.84 -0.54 1.68
N TRP A 127 9.19 -1.54 1.09
CA TRP A 127 7.76 -1.81 1.26
C TRP A 127 7.60 -3.06 2.13
N LEU A 128 7.08 -2.89 3.34
CA LEU A 128 6.82 -3.98 4.27
C LEU A 128 5.32 -4.25 4.35
N MET A 129 4.91 -5.45 3.94
CA MET A 129 3.51 -5.88 3.93
C MET A 129 3.31 -6.99 4.97
N ALA A 130 3.31 -6.60 6.25
CA ALA A 130 3.09 -7.52 7.38
C ALA A 130 2.71 -6.74 8.65
N ASP A 131 1.93 -7.39 9.53
CA ASP A 131 1.53 -6.82 10.83
C ASP A 131 2.66 -6.95 11.86
N VAL A 132 3.81 -6.30 11.64
CA VAL A 132 5.00 -6.31 12.52
C VAL A 132 5.42 -4.90 12.89
N VAL A 133 5.95 -4.75 14.12
CA VAL A 133 6.62 -3.53 14.53
C VAL A 133 8.12 -3.75 14.43
N THR A 134 8.77 -3.02 13.54
CA THR A 134 10.24 -3.02 13.39
C THR A 134 10.84 -1.87 14.20
N PRO A 135 12.14 -1.92 14.55
CA PRO A 135 12.82 -0.80 15.21
C PRO A 135 13.06 0.41 14.28
N LEU A 136 12.69 0.29 13.00
CA LEU A 136 12.88 1.33 11.99
C LEU A 136 11.76 2.37 12.06
N VAL A 137 12.12 3.62 11.83
CA VAL A 137 11.15 4.70 11.59
C VAL A 137 10.64 4.58 10.16
N VAL A 138 9.33 4.65 9.97
CA VAL A 138 8.69 4.53 8.65
C VAL A 138 8.08 5.86 8.21
N GLU A 139 7.99 6.06 6.90
CA GLU A 139 7.40 7.26 6.33
C GLU A 139 5.87 7.25 6.43
N SER A 140 5.25 6.10 6.15
CA SER A 140 3.80 5.94 6.21
C SER A 140 3.41 4.51 6.60
N VAL A 141 2.20 4.37 7.12
CA VAL A 141 1.54 3.09 7.40
C VAL A 141 0.17 3.13 6.74
N HIS A 142 -0.18 2.04 6.06
CA HIS A 142 -1.43 1.92 5.31
C HIS A 142 -2.14 0.63 5.68
N ASP A 143 -3.46 0.72 5.81
CA ASP A 143 -4.29 -0.48 5.95
C ASP A 143 -4.38 -1.19 4.59
N TRP A 144 -4.33 -2.53 4.61
CA TRP A 144 -4.40 -3.30 3.37
C TRP A 144 -5.67 -2.99 2.57
N ARG A 145 -6.77 -2.67 3.23
CA ARG A 145 -8.04 -2.30 2.58
C ARG A 145 -7.92 -1.06 1.69
N ASP A 146 -7.03 -0.15 2.02
CA ASP A 146 -6.81 1.09 1.26
C ASP A 146 -5.87 0.88 0.07
N LEU A 147 -5.05 -0.18 0.12
CA LEU A 147 -4.09 -0.55 -0.92
C LEU A 147 -4.60 -1.64 -1.85
N CYS A 148 -5.47 -2.52 -1.37
CA CYS A 148 -5.89 -3.69 -2.11
C CYS A 148 -6.71 -3.28 -3.34
N PRO A 149 -6.37 -3.76 -4.55
CA PRO A 149 -7.08 -3.36 -5.75
C PRO A 149 -8.51 -3.90 -5.69
N GLY A 150 -9.48 -3.01 -5.83
CA GLY A 150 -10.88 -3.34 -5.97
C GLY A 150 -11.16 -4.00 -7.33
N GLN A 151 -12.40 -4.45 -7.55
CA GLN A 151 -12.78 -5.10 -8.82
C GLN A 151 -12.54 -4.18 -10.03
N VAL A 152 -12.79 -2.87 -9.87
CA VAL A 152 -12.55 -1.86 -10.91
C VAL A 152 -11.06 -1.66 -11.17
N ASP A 153 -10.22 -1.64 -10.13
CA ASP A 153 -8.77 -1.53 -10.28
C ASP A 153 -8.19 -2.78 -10.95
N ARG A 154 -8.67 -3.98 -10.59
CA ARG A 154 -8.28 -5.22 -11.24
C ARG A 154 -8.69 -5.27 -12.70
N MET A 155 -9.86 -4.74 -13.03
CA MET A 155 -10.29 -4.52 -14.42
C MET A 155 -9.28 -3.62 -15.14
N ALA A 156 -8.94 -2.46 -14.56
CA ALA A 156 -7.93 -1.55 -15.14
C ALA A 156 -6.53 -2.20 -15.26
N CYS A 157 -6.11 -3.04 -14.31
CA CYS A 157 -4.86 -3.79 -14.37
C CYS A 157 -4.80 -4.77 -15.55
N ARG A 158 -5.96 -5.24 -16.04
CA ARG A 158 -6.05 -6.03 -17.28
C ARG A 158 -5.94 -5.19 -18.55
N GLY A 159 -5.77 -3.87 -18.41
CA GLY A 159 -5.55 -2.94 -19.51
C GLY A 159 -6.81 -2.31 -20.07
N LEU A 160 -7.99 -2.57 -19.48
CA LEU A 160 -9.27 -2.03 -19.95
C LEU A 160 -10.13 -1.59 -18.77
N LEU A 161 -10.65 -0.37 -18.85
CA LEU A 161 -11.58 0.19 -17.87
C LEU A 161 -12.91 0.54 -18.57
N LEU A 162 -13.95 -0.25 -18.33
CA LEU A 162 -15.28 -0.04 -18.90
C LEU A 162 -16.16 0.81 -17.97
N THR A 163 -16.82 1.86 -18.50
CA THR A 163 -17.79 2.67 -17.73
C THR A 163 -19.15 2.00 -17.58
N SER A 164 -19.49 1.06 -18.46
CA SER A 164 -20.82 0.44 -18.48
C SER A 164 -20.85 -0.83 -17.62
N PRO A 165 -21.73 -0.91 -16.60
CA PRO A 165 -21.85 -2.10 -15.77
C PRO A 165 -22.19 -3.37 -16.55
N ALA A 166 -23.03 -3.26 -17.59
CA ALA A 166 -23.44 -4.41 -18.41
C ALA A 166 -22.27 -4.99 -19.19
N ASP A 167 -21.43 -4.12 -19.76
CA ASP A 167 -20.30 -4.55 -20.57
C ASP A 167 -19.15 -5.03 -19.67
N ALA A 168 -18.93 -4.38 -18.53
CA ALA A 168 -17.97 -4.86 -17.52
C ALA A 168 -18.28 -6.29 -17.04
N ALA A 169 -19.56 -6.59 -16.77
CA ALA A 169 -19.98 -7.94 -16.37
C ALA A 169 -19.89 -8.97 -17.51
N ALA A 170 -20.13 -8.55 -18.76
CA ALA A 170 -19.98 -9.43 -19.92
C ALA A 170 -18.50 -9.75 -20.23
N VAL A 171 -17.63 -8.75 -20.12
CA VAL A 171 -16.21 -8.86 -20.46
C VAL A 171 -15.40 -9.52 -19.34
N PHE A 172 -15.74 -9.25 -18.08
CA PHE A 172 -15.03 -9.75 -16.90
C PHE A 172 -16.00 -10.45 -15.93
N PRO A 173 -16.61 -11.57 -16.32
CA PRO A 173 -17.58 -12.30 -15.48
C PRO A 173 -16.95 -12.82 -14.17
N ASP A 174 -15.64 -13.06 -14.18
CA ASP A 174 -14.87 -13.48 -13.01
C ASP A 174 -14.67 -12.34 -11.99
N LEU A 175 -14.59 -11.08 -12.46
CA LEU A 175 -14.55 -9.91 -11.60
C LEU A 175 -15.96 -9.47 -11.18
N PHE A 176 -16.94 -9.60 -12.08
CA PHE A 176 -18.30 -9.13 -11.89
C PHE A 176 -19.30 -10.23 -12.29
N PRO A 177 -19.73 -11.08 -11.33
CA PRO A 177 -20.66 -12.17 -11.61
C PRO A 177 -22.04 -11.73 -12.12
N SER A 178 -22.39 -10.46 -11.94
CA SER A 178 -23.63 -9.86 -12.44
C SER A 178 -23.47 -8.39 -12.79
N GLN A 179 -24.38 -7.88 -13.62
CA GLN A 179 -24.46 -6.45 -13.95
C GLN A 179 -24.65 -5.59 -12.69
N ASP A 180 -25.40 -6.07 -11.69
CA ASP A 180 -25.62 -5.35 -10.43
C ASP A 180 -24.34 -5.30 -9.59
N ALA A 181 -23.54 -6.38 -9.58
CA ALA A 181 -22.22 -6.39 -8.95
C ALA A 181 -21.29 -5.37 -9.61
N ALA A 182 -21.23 -5.33 -10.94
CA ALA A 182 -20.48 -4.32 -11.68
C ALA A 182 -20.96 -2.89 -11.37
N ARG A 183 -22.28 -2.67 -11.29
CA ARG A 183 -22.86 -1.36 -10.97
C ARG A 183 -22.44 -0.91 -9.58
N MET A 184 -22.51 -1.80 -8.58
CA MET A 184 -22.10 -1.48 -7.22
C MET A 184 -20.58 -1.22 -7.13
N ALA A 185 -19.76 -1.99 -7.83
CA ALA A 185 -18.32 -1.81 -7.87
C ALA A 185 -17.93 -0.45 -8.48
N LEU A 186 -18.50 -0.10 -9.63
CA LEU A 186 -18.29 1.20 -10.28
C LEU A 186 -18.79 2.36 -9.40
N LYS A 187 -19.94 2.20 -8.74
CA LYS A 187 -20.45 3.21 -7.80
C LYS A 187 -19.52 3.42 -6.60
N ARG A 188 -18.98 2.33 -6.03
CA ARG A 188 -18.02 2.39 -4.91
C ARG A 188 -16.69 3.03 -5.32
N ALA A 189 -16.25 2.81 -6.55
CA ALA A 189 -15.05 3.44 -7.08
C ALA A 189 -15.21 4.96 -7.31
N GLY A 190 -16.44 5.49 -7.33
CA GLY A 190 -16.74 6.87 -7.72
C GLY A 190 -16.63 7.07 -9.25
N GLU A 191 -17.16 8.19 -9.75
CA GLU A 191 -16.95 8.65 -11.14
C GLU A 191 -15.48 8.49 -11.51
N PRO A 192 -15.13 7.81 -12.63
CA PRO A 192 -13.89 7.04 -12.81
C PRO A 192 -12.71 7.76 -12.18
N SER A 193 -12.46 7.43 -10.92
CA SER A 193 -11.81 8.34 -10.00
C SER A 193 -10.32 8.21 -10.24
N ILE A 194 -9.86 9.01 -11.18
CA ILE A 194 -8.45 9.23 -11.48
C ILE A 194 -7.69 9.79 -10.24
N ARG A 195 -8.32 9.93 -9.06
CA ARG A 195 -7.83 10.83 -8.00
C ARG A 195 -7.80 10.33 -6.54
N THR A 196 -8.38 9.20 -6.14
CA THR A 196 -8.57 8.95 -4.68
C THR A 196 -8.34 7.52 -4.18
N SER A 197 -7.26 6.88 -4.62
CA SER A 197 -6.69 5.72 -3.90
C SER A 197 -5.21 6.00 -3.60
N PRO A 198 -4.68 5.65 -2.42
CA PRO A 198 -3.24 5.74 -2.12
C PRO A 198 -2.37 5.01 -3.16
N TYR A 199 -2.88 3.92 -3.75
CA TYR A 199 -2.25 3.22 -4.88
C TYR A 199 -2.00 4.17 -6.08
N ARG A 200 -2.89 5.15 -6.30
CA ARG A 200 -2.76 6.14 -7.38
C ARG A 200 -1.71 7.22 -7.12
N TYR A 201 -1.47 7.59 -5.86
CA TYR A 201 -0.44 8.57 -5.49
C TYR A 201 0.96 7.95 -5.41
N LEU A 202 1.04 6.69 -4.94
CA LEU A 202 2.30 6.02 -4.66
C LEU A 202 2.88 5.24 -5.85
N ILE A 203 2.04 4.65 -6.72
CA ILE A 203 2.47 3.78 -7.81
C ILE A 203 2.20 4.38 -9.20
N ILE A 204 1.16 5.21 -9.36
CA ILE A 204 0.73 5.71 -10.69
C ILE A 204 1.37 7.05 -11.09
N LYS A 205 1.98 7.82 -10.18
CA LYS A 205 2.69 9.05 -10.58
C LYS A 205 3.89 8.81 -11.51
N GLU A 206 4.41 7.59 -11.54
CA GLU A 206 5.46 7.16 -12.47
C GLU A 206 4.97 6.19 -13.56
N CYS A 207 3.65 5.94 -13.67
CA CYS A 207 3.09 5.23 -14.83
C CYS A 207 3.09 6.19 -16.03
N SER A 208 4.19 6.16 -16.78
CA SER A 208 4.42 6.94 -18.02
C SER A 208 3.53 6.55 -19.21
N VAL A 209 2.59 5.61 -19.03
CA VAL A 209 1.83 5.03 -20.14
C VAL A 209 0.47 5.72 -20.26
N ALA A 210 0.23 6.37 -21.39
CA ALA A 210 -1.02 7.07 -21.68
C ALA A 210 -2.20 6.10 -21.76
N LEU A 211 -3.24 6.36 -20.98
CA LEU A 211 -4.55 5.72 -21.15
C LEU A 211 -5.25 6.38 -22.35
N VAL A 212 -5.68 5.57 -23.31
CA VAL A 212 -6.43 6.03 -24.48
C VAL A 212 -7.92 5.93 -24.17
N GLU A 213 -8.63 7.06 -24.24
CA GLU A 213 -10.09 7.08 -24.15
C GLU A 213 -10.70 6.56 -25.45
N VAL A 214 -11.64 5.62 -25.38
CA VAL A 214 -12.31 5.04 -26.55
C VAL A 214 -13.81 5.14 -26.39
N ILE A 215 -14.49 5.64 -27.42
CA ILE A 215 -15.95 5.71 -27.47
C ILE A 215 -16.45 4.60 -28.38
N TYR A 216 -17.38 3.78 -27.88
CA TYR A 216 -17.96 2.67 -28.63
C TYR A 216 -19.48 2.59 -28.45
N ARG A 217 -20.15 1.91 -29.38
CA ARG A 217 -21.58 1.60 -29.31
C ARG A 217 -21.84 0.23 -29.94
N LYS A 218 -22.51 -0.65 -29.20
CA LYS A 218 -22.94 -1.97 -29.69
C LYS A 218 -24.04 -1.85 -30.75
N GLU A 219 -24.14 -2.82 -31.64
CA GLU A 219 -25.24 -2.92 -32.60
C GLU A 219 -26.56 -3.30 -31.90
N GLY A 220 -27.67 -2.68 -32.30
CA GLY A 220 -29.01 -2.95 -31.76
C GLY A 220 -29.81 -1.71 -31.35
N ALA A 221 -31.14 -1.83 -31.41
CA ALA A 221 -32.04 -0.76 -31.00
C ALA A 221 -31.90 -0.46 -29.50
N GLY A 222 -31.73 0.82 -29.14
CA GLY A 222 -31.61 1.27 -27.74
C GLY A 222 -30.20 1.28 -27.16
N GLN A 223 -29.15 0.96 -27.95
CA GLN A 223 -27.76 1.04 -27.48
C GLN A 223 -27.24 2.49 -27.52
N THR A 224 -26.69 2.96 -26.40
CA THR A 224 -26.08 4.28 -26.28
C THR A 224 -24.56 4.22 -26.50
N ARG A 225 -23.94 5.38 -26.78
CA ARG A 225 -22.48 5.51 -26.80
C ARG A 225 -21.95 5.35 -25.37
N LYS A 226 -20.84 4.63 -25.24
CA LYS A 226 -20.18 4.32 -23.97
C LYS A 226 -18.70 4.62 -24.10
N THR A 227 -18.07 4.91 -22.97
CA THR A 227 -16.64 5.21 -22.89
C THR A 227 -15.88 4.04 -22.25
N ALA A 228 -14.70 3.75 -22.76
CA ALA A 228 -13.71 2.88 -22.15
C ALA A 228 -12.36 3.60 -22.09
N TRP A 229 -11.50 3.24 -21.14
CA TRP A 229 -10.10 3.63 -21.16
C TRP A 229 -9.22 2.41 -21.32
N VAL A 230 -8.26 2.49 -22.22
CA VAL A 230 -7.45 1.35 -22.63
C VAL A 230 -5.97 1.66 -22.51
N ARG A 231 -5.23 0.64 -22.10
CA ARG A 231 -3.79 0.57 -22.22
C ARG A 231 -3.44 -0.14 -23.51
N GLU A 232 -3.03 0.62 -24.51
CA GLU A 232 -2.72 0.12 -25.86
C GLU A 232 -1.60 -0.94 -25.83
N ASP A 233 -0.63 -0.79 -24.92
CA ASP A 233 0.47 -1.76 -24.69
C ASP A 233 -0.02 -3.13 -24.19
N ARG A 234 -1.21 -3.19 -23.59
CA ARG A 234 -1.77 -4.41 -22.99
C ARG A 234 -2.86 -5.06 -23.85
N LEU A 235 -3.52 -4.29 -24.70
CA LEU A 235 -4.63 -4.76 -25.53
C LEU A 235 -4.49 -4.26 -26.98
N PRO A 236 -3.50 -4.79 -27.74
CA PRO A 236 -3.44 -4.55 -29.18
C PRO A 236 -4.69 -5.14 -29.85
N GLY A 237 -5.26 -4.43 -30.83
CA GLY A 237 -6.47 -4.88 -31.53
C GLY A 237 -7.76 -4.75 -30.71
N LEU A 238 -7.87 -3.69 -29.88
CA LEU A 238 -9.02 -3.47 -28.99
C LEU A 238 -10.39 -3.59 -29.68
N LEU A 239 -10.53 -3.09 -30.91
CA LEU A 239 -11.78 -3.18 -31.66
C LEU A 239 -12.23 -4.64 -31.84
N GLU A 240 -11.35 -5.48 -32.40
CA GLU A 240 -11.61 -6.90 -32.62
C GLU A 240 -11.87 -7.63 -31.29
N TRP A 241 -11.09 -7.30 -30.27
CA TRP A 241 -11.22 -7.86 -28.93
C TRP A 241 -12.56 -7.52 -28.26
N LEU A 242 -13.05 -6.29 -28.45
CA LEU A 242 -14.36 -5.85 -27.96
C LEU A 242 -15.49 -6.51 -28.75
N GLU A 243 -15.35 -6.63 -30.08
CA GLU A 243 -16.35 -7.27 -30.92
C GLU A 243 -16.51 -8.76 -30.61
N GLU A 244 -15.42 -9.46 -30.29
CA GLU A 244 -15.44 -10.87 -29.87
C GLU A 244 -16.29 -11.07 -28.60
N ARG A 245 -16.21 -10.13 -27.63
CA ARG A 245 -16.85 -10.28 -26.31
C ARG A 245 -18.22 -9.63 -26.21
N LEU A 246 -18.43 -8.52 -26.91
CA LEU A 246 -19.65 -7.71 -26.82
C LEU A 246 -20.55 -7.84 -28.06
N GLY A 247 -20.08 -8.52 -29.10
CA GLY A 247 -20.69 -8.54 -30.42
C GLY A 247 -20.33 -7.30 -31.24
N ARG A 248 -20.82 -7.27 -32.48
CA ARG A 248 -20.49 -6.24 -33.48
C ARG A 248 -20.75 -4.82 -32.96
N LEU A 249 -19.80 -3.91 -33.22
CA LEU A 249 -19.90 -2.51 -32.81
C LEU A 249 -20.42 -1.65 -33.97
N ALA A 250 -21.49 -0.88 -33.72
CA ALA A 250 -22.05 0.08 -34.66
C ALA A 250 -21.35 1.45 -34.66
N HIS A 251 -20.45 1.68 -33.69
CA HIS A 251 -19.56 2.84 -33.64
C HIS A 251 -18.34 2.50 -32.80
N TYR A 252 -17.17 2.90 -33.25
CA TYR A 252 -15.91 2.85 -32.53
C TYR A 252 -15.09 4.07 -32.91
N SER A 253 -14.57 4.78 -31.92
CA SER A 253 -13.71 5.95 -32.09
C SER A 253 -12.64 5.90 -31.02
N ALA A 254 -11.39 5.70 -31.44
CA ALA A 254 -10.20 5.90 -30.61
C ALA A 254 -9.47 7.16 -31.12
N PRO A 255 -8.85 7.97 -30.23
CA PRO A 255 -7.91 8.99 -30.63
C PRO A 255 -6.86 8.35 -31.52
N VAL A 256 -6.67 8.92 -32.71
CA VAL A 256 -5.53 8.56 -33.56
C VAL A 256 -4.29 9.11 -32.83
N PRO A 257 -3.26 8.30 -32.53
CA PRO A 257 -2.01 8.83 -32.02
C PRO A 257 -1.50 9.87 -33.02
N PRO A 258 -1.03 11.06 -32.58
CA PRO A 258 -0.52 12.07 -33.49
C PRO A 258 0.55 11.42 -34.38
N HIS A 259 0.41 11.60 -35.69
CA HIS A 259 1.37 11.08 -36.67
C HIS A 259 2.75 11.66 -36.33
N PRO A 260 3.85 10.89 -36.39
CA PRO A 260 5.19 11.40 -36.09
C PRO A 260 5.70 12.51 -37.03
N ASP A 261 4.89 12.99 -37.98
CA ASP A 261 5.26 14.00 -38.97
C ASP A 261 4.44 15.30 -38.89
N GLU A 262 3.60 15.47 -37.87
CA GLU A 262 3.08 16.80 -37.54
C GLU A 262 3.95 17.38 -36.42
N GLU A 263 5.14 17.86 -36.80
CA GLU A 263 5.79 18.92 -36.05
C GLU A 263 4.76 20.06 -35.96
N GLU A 264 4.14 20.21 -34.78
CA GLU A 264 3.45 21.44 -34.46
C GLU A 264 4.44 22.57 -34.70
N ASP A 265 4.16 23.36 -35.74
CA ASP A 265 4.84 24.59 -36.07
C ASP A 265 4.71 25.50 -34.84
N PHE A 266 5.66 25.38 -33.91
CA PHE A 266 5.83 26.31 -32.82
C PHE A 266 6.17 27.64 -33.49
N ALA A 267 5.12 28.44 -33.74
CA ALA A 267 5.28 29.83 -34.09
C ALA A 267 6.30 30.42 -33.11
N PRO A 268 7.42 31.01 -33.59
CA PRO A 268 8.45 31.51 -32.70
C PRO A 268 7.79 32.46 -31.71
N ALA A 269 8.08 32.24 -30.42
CA ALA A 269 7.59 33.04 -29.33
C ALA A 269 7.68 34.52 -29.69
N ALA A 270 6.54 35.21 -29.65
CA ALA A 270 6.50 36.65 -29.82
C ALA A 270 7.52 37.29 -28.88
N GLU A 271 8.37 38.16 -29.44
CA GLU A 271 9.40 38.88 -28.69
C GLU A 271 8.78 39.56 -27.45
N PRO A 272 9.50 39.58 -26.31
CA PRO A 272 9.00 40.22 -25.11
C PRO A 272 8.76 41.71 -25.39
N VAL A 273 7.50 42.13 -25.25
CA VAL A 273 7.09 43.53 -25.25
C VAL A 273 7.89 44.27 -24.18
N GLY A 274 8.68 45.25 -24.62
CA GLY A 274 9.62 45.98 -23.78
C GLY A 274 8.99 46.57 -22.52
N GLU A 275 9.68 46.38 -21.40
CA GLU A 275 9.43 47.07 -20.15
C GLU A 275 9.50 48.59 -20.38
N GLY A 276 8.44 49.29 -19.97
CA GLY A 276 8.43 50.75 -19.91
C GLY A 276 9.52 51.28 -18.96
N PRO A 277 9.92 52.55 -19.11
CA PRO A 277 11.08 53.10 -18.44
C PRO A 277 10.94 53.08 -16.90
N PRO A 278 12.05 52.89 -16.17
CA PRO A 278 12.04 52.72 -14.72
C PRO A 278 11.62 54.01 -14.01
N ALA A 279 10.73 53.88 -13.03
CA ALA A 279 10.38 54.96 -12.12
C ALA A 279 11.62 55.34 -11.27
N GLU A 280 11.92 56.63 -11.25
CA GLU A 280 13.00 57.25 -10.48
C GLU A 280 12.86 56.97 -8.98
N ARG A 281 13.96 56.54 -8.34
CA ARG A 281 14.09 56.54 -6.88
C ARG A 281 14.45 57.94 -6.41
N PRO A 282 13.87 58.47 -5.32
CA PRO A 282 14.43 59.62 -4.64
C PRO A 282 15.74 59.20 -3.95
N SER A 283 16.75 60.05 -4.11
CA SER A 283 18.08 59.94 -3.51
C SER A 283 18.11 60.48 -2.09
N ASP A 284 19.21 60.12 -1.43
CA ASP A 284 19.91 60.78 -0.30
C ASP A 284 19.91 59.91 0.98
N ALA A 285 21.05 59.27 1.29
CA ALA A 285 22.11 59.77 2.16
C ALA A 285 21.71 59.54 3.64
N GLU A 286 22.37 58.78 4.50
CA GLU A 286 23.78 58.65 4.85
C GLU A 286 23.92 57.52 5.89
N GLY A 287 25.13 56.96 6.05
CA GLY A 287 25.56 56.39 7.34
C GLY A 287 25.61 54.85 7.45
N SER A 288 26.70 54.26 6.97
CA SER A 288 27.23 53.02 7.59
C SER A 288 27.93 53.38 8.91
N PRO A 289 28.00 52.49 9.91
CA PRO A 289 29.11 51.56 9.90
C PRO A 289 28.81 50.13 10.40
N THR A 290 29.61 49.22 9.84
CA THR A 290 30.05 47.91 10.31
C THR A 290 30.12 47.70 11.83
N HIS A 291 29.78 46.50 12.31
CA HIS A 291 30.55 45.79 13.34
C HIS A 291 30.25 44.27 13.41
N TYR A 292 31.31 43.46 13.31
CA TYR A 292 31.42 42.12 13.88
C TYR A 292 31.34 42.19 15.43
N ALA A 293 30.66 41.24 16.10
CA ALA A 293 31.19 40.46 17.24
C ALA A 293 30.15 39.57 17.97
N ARG A 294 30.58 38.32 18.18
CA ARG A 294 30.38 37.36 19.29
C ARG A 294 29.43 37.67 20.48
N ALA A 295 28.64 36.63 20.79
CA ALA A 295 28.46 35.90 22.05
C ALA A 295 28.38 36.63 23.40
N SER A 296 27.33 36.33 24.18
CA SER A 296 27.44 36.13 25.63
C SER A 296 26.32 35.25 26.16
N GLU A 297 26.73 34.32 27.02
CA GLU A 297 25.96 33.38 27.81
C GLU A 297 25.00 34.08 28.78
N GLY A 298 23.91 33.40 29.12
CA GLY A 298 22.96 33.78 30.17
C GLY A 298 22.16 32.56 30.61
N VAL A 299 22.67 31.89 31.63
CA VAL A 299 22.04 30.76 32.34
C VAL A 299 20.75 31.23 33.03
N SER A 300 19.67 30.45 32.89
CA SER A 300 18.63 30.36 33.93
C SER A 300 17.98 28.97 33.92
N GLU A 301 18.06 28.31 35.05
CA GLU A 301 17.62 26.93 35.31
C GLU A 301 16.09 26.72 35.25
N THR A 302 15.74 25.49 34.86
CA THR A 302 14.58 24.66 35.26
C THR A 302 13.15 25.18 35.12
N ARG A 303 12.38 24.49 34.25
CA ARG A 303 11.16 23.76 34.67
C ARG A 303 10.78 22.67 33.65
N VAL A 304 10.68 21.43 34.12
CA VAL A 304 10.09 20.29 33.39
C VAL A 304 8.58 20.49 33.33
N PRO A 305 7.90 20.38 32.16
CA PRO A 305 6.44 20.27 32.13
C PRO A 305 6.02 18.80 32.19
N GLU A 306 5.22 18.51 33.21
CA GLU A 306 4.61 17.22 33.52
C GLU A 306 3.59 16.78 32.45
N ASN A 307 3.49 15.46 32.30
CA ASN A 307 2.54 14.75 31.45
C ASN A 307 1.08 15.08 31.83
N ASN A 308 0.30 15.58 30.87
CA ASN A 308 -1.17 15.63 30.94
C ASN A 308 -1.77 14.82 29.79
N TRP A 309 -1.96 13.52 30.00
CA TRP A 309 -2.90 12.70 29.21
C TRP A 309 -3.88 12.03 30.18
N ALA A 310 -4.80 12.83 30.69
CA ALA A 310 -6.04 12.39 31.30
C ALA A 310 -7.06 13.52 31.10
N GLU A 311 -8.01 13.30 30.19
CA GLU A 311 -9.39 13.82 30.18
C GLU A 311 -9.92 13.90 28.75
N GLY A 312 -10.64 12.85 28.38
CA GLY A 312 -11.41 12.74 27.14
C GLY A 312 -12.29 11.48 27.13
N ALA A 313 -12.71 11.01 28.31
CA ALA A 313 -13.70 9.96 28.46
C ALA A 313 -15.07 10.62 28.66
N SER A 314 -15.89 10.69 27.60
CA SER A 314 -17.31 10.99 27.76
C SER A 314 -18.04 9.74 28.24
N ALA A 315 -18.49 9.80 29.49
CA ALA A 315 -19.35 8.83 30.12
C ALA A 315 -20.75 8.79 29.50
N ALA A 316 -21.22 7.60 29.12
CA ALA A 316 -22.63 7.27 29.09
C ALA A 316 -22.97 6.58 30.43
N VAL A 317 -23.72 7.27 31.28
CA VAL A 317 -24.17 6.78 32.58
C VAL A 317 -25.36 5.84 32.36
N MET A 318 -25.18 4.54 32.58
CA MET A 318 -26.28 3.59 32.82
C MET A 318 -26.32 3.28 34.31
N ARG A 319 -27.49 3.49 34.94
CA ARG A 319 -27.75 3.14 36.34
C ARG A 319 -27.97 1.62 36.47
N PRO A 320 -27.59 0.99 37.59
CA PRO A 320 -27.82 -0.43 37.79
C PRO A 320 -29.28 -0.69 38.19
N THR A 321 -29.95 -1.59 37.47
CA THR A 321 -31.18 -2.27 37.92
C THR A 321 -30.78 -3.57 38.62
N GLU A 322 -31.21 -3.73 39.86
CA GLU A 322 -31.18 -5.00 40.62
C GLU A 322 -32.13 -6.00 39.97
N GLU A 323 -31.62 -7.04 39.32
CA GLU A 323 -32.34 -8.29 39.03
C GLU A 323 -31.37 -9.49 39.15
N ASP A 324 -31.90 -10.63 39.62
CA ASP A 324 -31.22 -11.87 40.03
C ASP A 324 -30.22 -12.47 39.01
N PRO A 325 -29.21 -13.24 39.48
CA PRO A 325 -28.14 -13.75 38.61
C PRO A 325 -28.64 -14.86 37.66
N PRO A 326 -28.28 -14.83 36.35
CA PRO A 326 -28.60 -15.93 35.46
C PRO A 326 -27.65 -17.13 35.66
N GLU A 327 -28.26 -18.30 35.48
CA GLU A 327 -27.75 -19.66 35.59
C GLU A 327 -26.42 -19.88 34.83
N ALA A 328 -25.54 -20.72 35.40
CA ALA A 328 -24.20 -20.98 34.89
C ALA A 328 -24.24 -21.50 33.44
N TRP A 329 -23.62 -20.75 32.52
CA TRP A 329 -23.43 -21.15 31.14
C TRP A 329 -22.27 -22.15 31.04
N GLU A 330 -22.58 -23.40 30.69
CA GLU A 330 -21.60 -24.39 30.25
C GLU A 330 -21.43 -24.31 28.71
N PRO A 331 -20.19 -24.15 28.19
CA PRO A 331 -19.97 -24.13 26.74
C PRO A 331 -20.10 -25.55 26.15
N PRO A 332 -20.63 -25.68 24.91
CA PRO A 332 -20.72 -26.97 24.24
C PRO A 332 -19.32 -27.53 23.89
N PRO A 333 -19.17 -28.87 23.79
CA PRO A 333 -17.88 -29.48 23.46
C PRO A 333 -17.44 -29.10 22.05
N ALA A 334 -16.16 -28.71 21.94
CA ALA A 334 -15.53 -28.35 20.67
C ALA A 334 -15.52 -29.55 19.71
N ASP A 335 -16.17 -29.39 18.55
CA ASP A 335 -16.06 -30.31 17.43
C ASP A 335 -14.73 -30.05 16.69
N PRO A 336 -13.81 -31.02 16.60
CA PRO A 336 -12.51 -30.84 15.95
C PRO A 336 -12.58 -30.76 14.42
N SER A 337 -13.77 -30.81 13.80
CA SER A 337 -13.95 -30.70 12.34
C SER A 337 -13.96 -29.28 11.76
N GLU A 338 -13.87 -28.22 12.58
CA GLU A 338 -13.83 -26.82 12.10
C GLU A 338 -12.42 -26.28 11.73
N TRP A 339 -11.37 -27.10 11.81
CA TRP A 339 -9.96 -26.64 11.65
C TRP A 339 -9.25 -27.11 10.37
N GLU A 340 -9.96 -27.60 9.36
CA GLU A 340 -9.37 -27.91 8.05
C GLU A 340 -9.65 -26.79 7.03
N TRP A 341 -8.61 -26.04 6.66
CA TRP A 341 -8.66 -25.17 5.49
C TRP A 341 -8.28 -26.01 4.26
N GLU A 342 -9.27 -26.45 3.48
CA GLU A 342 -9.05 -26.98 2.12
C GLU A 342 -8.59 -25.83 1.20
N ILE A 343 -7.35 -25.92 0.73
CA ILE A 343 -6.89 -25.18 -0.46
C ILE A 343 -7.31 -26.02 -1.67
N THR A 344 -8.45 -25.69 -2.27
CA THR A 344 -8.84 -26.21 -3.58
C THR A 344 -8.17 -25.36 -4.66
N ALA A 345 -7.19 -25.96 -5.33
CA ALA A 345 -6.72 -25.50 -6.63
C ALA A 345 -7.78 -25.87 -7.69
N HIS A 346 -8.21 -24.91 -8.49
CA HIS A 346 -8.90 -25.18 -9.74
C HIS A 346 -7.94 -24.91 -10.89
N ASP A 347 -7.77 -25.93 -11.73
CA ASP A 347 -6.95 -26.02 -12.94
C ASP A 347 -7.20 -24.89 -13.96
#